data_AF-A0A2N1V2J1-F1
#
_entry.id   AF-A0A2N1V2J1-F1
#
_cell.length_a   1.000
_cell.length_b   1.000
_cell.length_c   1.000
_cell.angle_alpha   90.00
_cell.angle_beta   90.00
_cell.angle_gamma   90.00
#
_symmetry.space_group_name_H-M   'P 1'
#
loop_
_entity.id
_entity.type
_entity.pdbx_description
1 polymer ?
#
loop_
_entity_poly.entity_id
_entity_poly.type
_entity_poly.pdbx_seq_one_letter_code
_entity_poly.pdbx_strand_id
1 'polypeptide(L)'
;MLAILNILYLLLPISQTGSEAGINIIAGPNLEYTKLESVENQTYFYGQEDFQMGFHYGLGGYYNYYFDRDYYIGLKAAYRHQNTTFLEYEPEVININGQAVDGEFEHYFDYNLESINLTLGGGYRVSQRFAVEVGILYTSPVSDYQIHSKETIVKPVDAGIFKEEGTRIRNEQRFSIPSNSSKLGATIGFNGLFPMNKSETVFLKPSVSYSFIFSDNLDNLTSWKTDFIDLSVGVSFVLGENDIFGERNKVIEPEFTIALFELNGTVERSLRKIQLSYAEAKDLTTSKTNKLVLRPHRALITYVGIKNKLDRTISISVLTDQKQVYKIESLEESNRLEIDIDNLIKNTDEKELNFIVESEDGFDKKIDISVDFNKSGELSYILTDNSDEILDYLNNNPSKKYELYTEDKSIYKLLSEVAATNITILQKGNFPYHFEELEKMKYLLLVE
;
A
#
# COMPACT_ATOMS: atom_id res chain seq x y z
N MET A 1 -7.66 0.10 33.57
CA MET A 1 -7.79 -0.99 32.57
C MET A 1 -9.23 -1.15 32.06
N LEU A 2 -10.24 -1.42 32.89
CA LEU A 2 -11.65 -1.51 32.44
C LEU A 2 -12.17 -0.25 31.71
N ALA A 3 -11.78 0.95 32.16
CA ALA A 3 -12.16 2.19 31.48
C ALA A 3 -11.57 2.30 30.06
N ILE A 4 -10.33 1.84 29.86
CA ILE A 4 -9.68 1.79 28.53
C ILE A 4 -10.39 0.77 27.65
N LEU A 5 -10.77 -0.39 28.23
CA LEU A 5 -11.53 -1.41 27.53
C LEU A 5 -12.90 -0.89 27.05
N ASN A 6 -13.61 -0.12 27.89
CA ASN A 6 -14.89 0.50 27.53
C ASN A 6 -14.74 1.61 26.48
N ILE A 7 -13.66 2.40 26.53
CA ILE A 7 -13.36 3.39 25.49
C ILE A 7 -13.05 2.68 24.16
N LEU A 8 -12.25 1.60 24.18
CA LEU A 8 -12.00 0.76 23.00
C LEU A 8 -13.29 0.14 22.45
N TYR A 9 -14.21 -0.29 23.32
CA TYR A 9 -15.50 -0.85 22.92
C TYR A 9 -16.42 0.20 22.27
N LEU A 10 -16.35 1.45 22.73
CA LEU A 10 -17.06 2.59 22.12
C LEU A 10 -16.42 3.06 20.81
N LEU A 11 -15.15 2.73 20.57
CA LEU A 11 -14.42 3.00 19.34
C LEU A 11 -14.52 1.86 18.32
N LEU A 12 -15.25 0.78 18.61
CA LEU A 12 -15.52 -0.27 17.63
C LEU A 12 -16.25 0.33 16.41
N PRO A 13 -15.76 0.07 15.19
CA PRO A 13 -16.06 0.91 14.04
C PRO A 13 -17.52 0.80 13.59
N ILE A 14 -18.15 1.96 13.43
CA ILE A 14 -19.42 2.16 12.71
C ILE A 14 -19.16 2.31 11.18
N SER A 15 -17.89 2.40 10.74
CA SER A 15 -17.52 2.65 9.34
C SER A 15 -16.67 1.54 8.71
N GLN A 16 -16.75 1.41 7.38
CA GLN A 16 -15.97 0.50 6.52
C GLN A 16 -14.44 0.76 6.51
N THR A 17 -13.94 1.62 7.40
CA THR A 17 -12.53 1.98 7.44
C THR A 17 -11.83 1.12 8.51
N GLY A 18 -10.73 0.47 8.14
CA GLY A 18 -10.11 -0.51 9.02
C GLY A 18 -9.49 0.10 10.28
N SER A 19 -9.29 -0.72 11.29
CA SER A 19 -8.62 -0.35 12.55
C SER A 19 -7.46 -1.30 12.82
N GLU A 20 -6.53 -0.88 13.66
CA GLU A 20 -5.38 -1.68 14.06
C GLU A 20 -5.19 -1.56 15.57
N ALA A 21 -5.02 -2.69 16.27
CA ALA A 21 -4.71 -2.72 17.68
C ALA A 21 -3.50 -3.60 17.94
N GLY A 22 -2.65 -3.24 18.90
CA GLY A 22 -1.47 -4.04 19.18
C GLY A 22 -0.88 -3.82 20.56
N ILE A 23 0.11 -4.65 20.85
CA ILE A 23 0.93 -4.58 22.07
C ILE A 23 2.40 -4.54 21.68
N ASN A 24 3.22 -3.83 22.45
CA ASN A 24 4.64 -3.68 22.19
C ASN A 24 5.49 -3.68 23.46
N ILE A 25 6.72 -4.16 23.33
CA ILE A 25 7.77 -3.98 24.33
C ILE A 25 8.56 -2.75 23.92
N ILE A 26 8.85 -1.87 24.89
CA ILE A 26 9.53 -0.60 24.67
C ILE A 26 10.82 -0.62 25.48
N ALA A 27 11.92 -0.13 24.90
CA ALA A 27 13.17 0.11 25.61
C ALA A 27 13.97 1.21 24.91
N GLY A 28 14.85 1.90 25.64
CA GLY A 28 15.74 2.88 25.01
C GLY A 28 16.43 3.79 26.00
N PRO A 29 17.20 4.76 25.50
CA PRO A 29 17.86 5.73 26.35
C PRO A 29 16.93 6.87 26.76
N ASN A 30 17.10 7.35 27.99
CA ASN A 30 16.63 8.65 28.44
C ASN A 30 17.74 9.68 28.20
N LEU A 31 17.37 10.86 27.70
CA LEU A 31 18.26 11.98 27.50
C LEU A 31 17.94 13.02 28.56
N GLU A 32 18.87 13.24 29.47
CA GLU A 32 18.63 14.06 30.65
C GLU A 32 19.47 15.32 30.61
N TYR A 33 18.80 16.44 30.86
CA TYR A 33 19.41 17.75 30.98
C TYR A 33 19.16 18.20 32.41
N THR A 34 20.23 18.33 33.18
CA THR A 34 20.15 18.71 34.59
C THR A 34 21.00 19.93 34.85
N LYS A 35 20.38 20.94 35.47
CA LYS A 35 21.07 21.94 36.27
C LYS A 35 20.35 22.01 37.62
N LEU A 36 20.91 21.30 38.60
CA LEU A 36 20.34 21.15 39.93
C LEU A 36 20.89 22.26 40.84
N GLU A 37 20.15 23.34 40.98
CA GLU A 37 20.47 24.35 42.01
C GLU A 37 20.02 23.84 43.39
N SER A 38 20.72 24.26 44.44
CA SER A 38 20.43 23.83 45.83
C SER A 38 18.98 24.13 46.22
N VAL A 39 18.24 23.11 46.69
CA VAL A 39 16.86 23.26 47.20
C VAL A 39 16.84 22.93 48.70
N GLU A 40 16.24 23.81 49.51
CA GLU A 40 15.92 23.57 50.92
C GLU A 40 17.08 23.00 51.77
N ASN A 41 18.26 23.63 51.76
CA ASN A 41 19.47 23.18 52.48
C ASN A 41 20.05 21.83 52.02
N GLN A 42 19.62 21.29 50.88
CA GLN A 42 20.30 20.20 50.21
C GLN A 42 21.16 20.75 49.08
N THR A 43 22.48 20.63 49.26
CA THR A 43 23.46 20.95 48.22
C THR A 43 23.49 19.80 47.21
N TYR A 44 23.07 20.08 45.99
CA TYR A 44 23.24 19.19 44.84
C TYR A 44 24.54 19.56 44.11
N PHE A 45 25.24 18.57 43.58
CA PHE A 45 26.62 18.72 43.11
C PHE A 45 26.76 19.26 41.67
N TYR A 46 25.66 19.29 40.91
CA TYR A 46 25.67 19.65 39.49
C TYR A 46 25.51 21.16 39.29
N GLY A 47 26.63 21.87 39.28
CA GLY A 47 26.69 23.33 39.13
C GLY A 47 26.56 23.84 37.68
N GLN A 48 26.68 22.97 36.67
CA GLN A 48 26.56 23.31 35.24
C GLN A 48 25.48 22.47 34.56
N GLU A 49 25.06 22.88 33.35
CA GLU A 49 24.15 22.09 32.53
C GLU A 49 24.88 20.84 32.02
N ASP A 50 24.57 19.70 32.62
CA ASP A 50 25.14 18.42 32.21
C ASP A 50 24.14 17.61 31.40
N PHE A 51 24.64 17.03 30.31
CA PHE A 51 23.92 16.05 29.51
C PHE A 51 24.26 14.65 30.00
N GLN A 52 23.23 13.90 30.37
CA GLN A 52 23.39 12.55 30.90
C GLN A 52 22.45 11.56 30.20
N MET A 53 22.79 10.28 30.28
CA MET A 53 22.01 9.21 29.64
C MET A 53 21.55 8.18 30.66
N GLY A 54 20.24 7.94 30.69
CA GLY A 54 19.61 6.85 31.43
C GLY A 54 19.11 5.74 30.51
N PHE A 55 18.46 4.74 31.09
CA PHE A 55 17.79 3.69 30.34
C PHE A 55 16.36 3.47 30.85
N HIS A 56 15.44 3.18 29.94
CA HIS A 56 14.10 2.78 30.30
C HIS A 56 13.67 1.54 29.53
N TYR A 57 12.69 0.85 30.11
CA TYR A 57 11.98 -0.25 29.46
C TYR A 57 10.52 -0.28 29.91
N GLY A 58 9.67 -0.99 29.16
CA GLY A 58 8.24 -0.97 29.42
C GLY A 58 7.41 -1.85 28.50
N LEU A 59 6.11 -1.80 28.75
CA LEU A 59 5.09 -2.49 27.97
C LEU A 59 4.04 -1.48 27.52
N GLY A 60 3.66 -1.54 26.26
CA GLY A 60 2.69 -0.66 25.64
C GLY A 60 1.57 -1.41 24.92
N GLY A 61 0.48 -0.68 24.73
CA GLY A 61 -0.60 -1.04 23.84
C GLY A 61 -1.01 0.18 23.02
N TYR A 62 -1.55 -0.05 21.83
CA TYR A 62 -2.04 1.01 20.97
C TYR A 62 -3.28 0.59 20.18
N TYR A 63 -4.00 1.60 19.72
CA TYR A 63 -5.11 1.49 18.81
C TYR A 63 -5.03 2.61 17.78
N ASN A 64 -5.05 2.27 16.50
CA ASN A 64 -5.07 3.19 15.37
C ASN A 64 -6.38 3.03 14.60
N TYR A 65 -7.09 4.13 14.41
CA TYR A 65 -8.24 4.23 13.54
C TYR A 65 -7.82 4.88 12.21
N TYR A 66 -7.94 4.13 11.12
CA TYR A 66 -7.65 4.64 9.78
C TYR A 66 -8.93 5.30 9.25
N PHE A 67 -8.87 6.59 8.98
CA PHE A 67 -9.97 7.32 8.31
C PHE A 67 -9.71 7.46 6.80
N ASP A 68 -8.49 7.14 6.37
CA ASP A 68 -8.07 6.97 4.99
C ASP A 68 -6.98 5.87 4.94
N ARG A 69 -6.65 5.36 3.74
CA ARG A 69 -5.62 4.33 3.54
C ARG A 69 -4.25 4.79 4.02
N ASP A 70 -3.98 6.08 3.91
CA ASP A 70 -2.68 6.68 4.20
C ASP A 70 -2.64 7.39 5.57
N TYR A 71 -3.78 7.68 6.19
CA TYR A 71 -3.86 8.48 7.41
C TYR A 71 -4.63 7.79 8.53
N TYR A 72 -4.10 7.90 9.75
CA TYR A 72 -4.75 7.36 10.95
C TYR A 72 -4.67 8.32 12.14
N ILE A 73 -5.61 8.17 13.06
CA ILE A 73 -5.56 8.72 14.42
C ILE A 73 -5.26 7.57 15.36
N GLY A 74 -4.31 7.75 16.26
CA GLY A 74 -3.81 6.73 17.16
C GLY A 74 -3.88 7.14 18.62
N LEU A 75 -4.22 6.18 19.48
CA LEU A 75 -4.08 6.25 20.93
C LEU A 75 -3.08 5.19 21.38
N LYS A 76 -2.08 5.57 22.17
CA LYS A 76 -1.10 4.67 22.77
C LYS A 76 -1.10 4.83 24.28
N ALA A 77 -0.94 3.73 24.99
CA ALA A 77 -0.75 3.70 26.43
C ALA A 77 0.45 2.79 26.75
N ALA A 78 1.39 3.26 27.55
CA ALA A 78 2.57 2.49 27.93
C ALA A 78 2.87 2.63 29.42
N TYR A 79 3.20 1.53 30.08
CA TYR A 79 3.85 1.55 31.37
C TYR A 79 5.36 1.51 31.15
N ARG A 80 6.10 2.38 31.85
CA ARG A 80 7.55 2.53 31.72
C ARG A 80 8.20 2.49 33.10
N HIS A 81 9.28 1.73 33.19
CA HIS A 81 10.26 1.79 34.26
C HIS A 81 11.52 2.48 33.73
N GLN A 82 11.92 3.55 34.40
CA GLN A 82 13.09 4.36 34.07
C GLN A 82 14.11 4.23 35.18
N ASN A 83 15.36 4.00 34.80
CA ASN A 83 16.50 3.92 35.69
C ASN A 83 17.63 4.74 35.10
N THR A 84 18.14 5.68 35.89
CA THR A 84 19.23 6.53 35.45
C THR A 84 20.25 6.69 36.57
N THR A 85 21.50 6.48 36.20
CA THR A 85 22.66 6.73 37.06
C THR A 85 23.52 7.81 36.44
N PHE A 86 23.83 8.82 37.24
CA PHE A 86 24.67 9.94 36.93
C PHE A 86 26.00 9.82 37.68
N LEU A 87 27.08 10.05 36.94
CA LEU A 87 28.44 10.00 37.44
C LEU A 87 29.20 11.21 36.91
N GLU A 88 29.65 12.07 37.82
CA GLU A 88 30.51 13.20 37.50
C GLU A 88 31.78 13.14 38.35
N TYR A 89 32.92 13.53 37.76
CA TYR A 89 34.21 13.56 38.45
C TYR A 89 34.69 15.00 38.56
N GLU A 90 34.79 15.50 39.78
CA GLU A 90 35.27 16.85 40.09
C GLU A 90 36.73 16.77 40.55
N PRO A 91 37.69 17.32 39.77
CA PRO A 91 39.07 17.44 40.21
C PRO A 91 39.20 18.54 41.26
N GLU A 92 39.76 18.21 42.43
CA GLU A 92 39.89 19.13 43.56
C GLU A 92 41.25 18.99 44.23
N VAL A 93 41.84 20.07 44.74
CA VAL A 93 43.08 19.98 45.53
C VAL A 93 42.74 19.64 46.97
N ILE A 94 43.12 18.45 47.41
CA ILE A 94 42.85 17.97 48.76
C ILE A 94 44.11 18.02 49.64
N ASN A 95 43.90 18.21 50.93
CA ASN A 95 45.00 18.23 51.90
C ASN A 95 45.13 16.85 52.58
N ILE A 96 46.26 16.19 52.36
CA ILE A 96 46.61 14.92 53.00
C ILE A 96 47.85 15.17 53.87
N ASN A 97 47.70 15.05 55.20
CA ASN A 97 48.78 15.23 56.16
C ASN A 97 49.55 16.56 56.02
N GLY A 98 48.86 17.64 55.68
CA GLY A 98 49.46 18.97 55.50
C GLY A 98 50.06 19.21 54.11
N GLN A 99 49.98 18.25 53.19
CA GLN A 99 50.41 18.39 51.81
C GLN A 99 49.20 18.56 50.88
N ALA A 100 49.27 19.53 49.98
CA ALA A 100 48.31 19.67 48.89
C ALA A 100 48.59 18.56 47.86
N VAL A 101 47.56 17.77 47.56
CA VAL A 101 47.60 16.65 46.62
C VAL A 101 46.41 16.80 45.68
N ASP A 102 46.61 16.50 44.40
CA ASP A 102 45.51 16.45 43.43
C ASP A 102 44.56 15.30 43.79
N GLY A 103 43.31 15.64 44.05
CA GLY A 103 42.22 14.74 44.38
C GLY A 103 41.15 14.76 43.31
N GLU A 104 40.22 13.82 43.42
CA GLU A 104 39.06 13.72 42.54
C GLU A 104 37.89 13.16 43.35
N PHE A 105 36.76 13.84 43.28
CA PHE A 105 35.50 13.43 43.88
C PHE A 105 34.58 12.88 42.80
N GLU A 106 34.00 11.71 43.06
CA GLU A 106 32.92 11.13 42.26
C GLU A 106 31.59 11.54 42.86
N HIS A 107 30.80 12.29 42.08
CA HIS A 107 29.42 12.62 42.35
C HIS A 107 28.53 11.54 41.74
N TYR A 108 27.85 10.79 42.58
CA TYR A 108 26.94 9.73 42.19
C TYR A 108 25.51 10.17 42.47
N PHE A 109 24.66 10.10 41.45
CA PHE A 109 23.22 10.31 41.60
C PHE A 109 22.47 9.26 40.82
N ASP A 110 21.71 8.42 41.50
CA ASP A 110 20.91 7.37 40.90
C ASP A 110 19.45 7.58 41.23
N TYR A 111 18.58 7.36 40.26
CA TYR A 111 17.17 7.35 40.53
C TYR A 111 16.38 6.39 39.65
N ASN A 112 15.23 5.99 40.18
CA ASN A 112 14.23 5.24 39.42
C ASN A 112 12.88 5.98 39.41
N LEU A 113 12.12 5.76 38.33
CA LEU A 113 10.79 6.29 38.15
C LEU A 113 9.92 5.30 37.38
N GLU A 114 8.72 5.06 37.87
CA GLU A 114 7.68 4.34 37.14
C GLU A 114 6.61 5.31 36.64
N SER A 115 6.18 5.15 35.39
CA SER A 115 5.21 6.06 34.78
C SER A 115 4.27 5.36 33.80
N ILE A 116 3.10 5.97 33.62
CA ILE A 116 2.14 5.67 32.56
C ILE A 116 2.20 6.81 31.55
N ASN A 117 2.49 6.46 30.30
CA ASN A 117 2.49 7.36 29.17
C ASN A 117 1.24 7.14 28.33
N LEU A 118 0.52 8.21 28.04
CA LEU A 118 -0.61 8.24 27.12
C LEU A 118 -0.24 9.13 25.94
N THR A 119 -0.35 8.62 24.72
CA THR A 119 -0.10 9.39 23.51
C THR A 119 -1.35 9.42 22.65
N LEU A 120 -1.81 10.63 22.34
CA LEU A 120 -2.84 10.85 21.32
C LEU A 120 -2.18 11.51 20.12
N GLY A 121 -2.30 10.90 18.94
CA GLY A 121 -1.62 11.40 17.76
C GLY A 121 -2.25 10.97 16.46
N GLY A 122 -1.56 11.26 15.38
CA GLY A 122 -1.90 10.76 14.05
C GLY A 122 -0.65 10.33 13.32
N GLY A 123 -0.83 9.57 12.25
CA GLY A 123 0.27 9.16 11.40
C GLY A 123 -0.09 9.15 9.93
N TYR A 124 0.97 9.14 9.14
CA TYR A 124 0.95 9.12 7.68
C TYR A 124 1.78 7.94 7.18
N ARG A 125 1.19 7.10 6.34
CA ARG A 125 1.87 5.96 5.70
C ARG A 125 2.65 6.46 4.49
N VAL A 126 3.96 6.52 4.64
CA VAL A 126 4.89 6.84 3.55
C VAL A 126 4.94 5.70 2.53
N SER A 127 4.69 4.46 2.98
CA SER A 127 4.51 3.29 2.12
C SER A 127 3.58 2.28 2.77
N GLN A 128 3.29 1.17 2.09
CA GLN A 128 2.52 0.06 2.66
C GLN A 128 3.13 -0.50 3.96
N ARG A 129 4.45 -0.37 4.14
CA ARG A 129 5.18 -0.95 5.26
C ARG A 129 5.70 0.07 6.25
N PHE A 130 5.62 1.36 5.96
CA PHE A 130 6.27 2.39 6.77
C PHE A 130 5.34 3.56 7.01
N ALA A 131 5.27 4.01 8.26
CA ALA A 131 4.54 5.19 8.66
C ALA A 131 5.38 6.11 9.53
N VAL A 132 5.10 7.40 9.42
CA VAL A 132 5.58 8.45 10.32
C VAL A 132 4.41 8.87 11.19
N GLU A 133 4.66 9.17 12.45
CA GLU A 133 3.63 9.58 13.39
C GLU A 133 4.08 10.78 14.22
N VAL A 134 3.10 11.57 14.64
CA VAL A 134 3.27 12.68 15.57
C VAL A 134 2.15 12.63 16.60
N GLY A 135 2.43 12.99 17.84
CA GLY A 135 1.44 12.94 18.90
C GLY A 135 1.72 13.85 20.06
N ILE A 136 0.67 14.14 20.82
CA ILE A 136 0.74 14.77 22.14
C ILE A 136 0.89 13.65 23.15
N LEU A 137 1.83 13.82 24.05
CA LEU A 137 2.18 12.88 25.09
C LEU A 137 1.75 13.44 26.45
N TYR A 138 1.17 12.59 27.28
CA TYR A 138 0.91 12.81 28.69
C TYR A 138 1.61 11.73 29.49
N THR A 139 2.47 12.12 30.42
CA THR A 139 3.23 11.20 31.29
C THR A 139 2.75 11.40 32.72
N SER A 140 2.22 10.34 33.32
CA SER A 140 1.77 10.34 34.71
C SER A 140 2.61 9.36 35.52
N PRO A 141 3.36 9.82 36.51
CA PRO A 141 4.14 8.95 37.37
C PRO A 141 3.24 8.07 38.23
N VAL A 142 3.69 6.84 38.47
CA VAL A 142 3.01 5.81 39.27
C VAL A 142 3.66 5.68 40.65
N SER A 143 4.94 6.01 40.75
CA SER A 143 5.73 5.98 41.97
C SER A 143 6.40 7.33 42.21
N ASP A 144 6.77 7.58 43.46
CA ASP A 144 7.70 8.65 43.80
C ASP A 144 9.09 8.34 43.23
N TYR A 145 9.86 9.38 42.94
CA TYR A 145 11.27 9.22 42.56
C TYR A 145 12.02 8.63 43.75
N GLN A 146 12.66 7.48 43.60
CA GLN A 146 13.60 7.01 44.61
C GLN A 146 14.99 7.49 44.19
N ILE A 147 15.59 8.35 45.00
CA ILE A 147 16.89 8.96 44.70
C ILE A 147 17.93 8.44 45.69
N HIS A 148 19.10 8.09 45.17
CA HIS A 148 20.31 7.81 45.94
C HIS A 148 21.43 8.72 45.43
N SER A 149 21.82 9.68 46.27
CA SER A 149 22.94 10.58 45.99
C SER A 149 24.07 10.34 46.97
N LYS A 150 25.32 10.44 46.53
CA LYS A 150 26.50 10.42 47.39
C LYS A 150 27.68 11.07 46.67
N GLU A 151 28.65 11.50 47.46
CA GLU A 151 29.94 11.94 46.95
C GLU A 151 31.05 11.05 47.51
N THR A 152 31.98 10.59 46.67
CA THR A 152 33.06 9.68 47.06
C THR A 152 34.42 10.21 46.65
N ILE A 153 35.40 10.21 47.56
CA ILE A 153 36.80 10.45 47.18
C ILE A 153 37.29 9.26 46.36
N VAL A 154 37.61 9.47 45.09
CA VAL A 154 38.17 8.42 44.20
C VAL A 154 39.67 8.58 44.00
N LYS A 155 40.22 9.80 44.13
CA LYS A 155 41.67 10.04 44.14
C LYS A 155 42.14 10.87 45.34
N PRO A 156 43.31 10.51 45.93
CA PRO A 156 44.08 9.29 45.69
C PRO A 156 43.34 8.06 46.23
N VAL A 157 43.58 6.90 45.63
CA VAL A 157 42.81 5.66 45.88
C VAL A 157 42.95 5.17 47.33
N ASP A 158 44.08 5.43 47.96
CA ASP A 158 44.51 4.87 49.25
C ASP A 158 44.60 5.91 50.39
N ALA A 159 44.23 7.17 50.15
CA ALA A 159 44.32 8.22 51.15
C ALA A 159 43.19 9.26 51.05
N GLY A 160 42.89 9.89 52.19
CA GLY A 160 41.82 10.89 52.32
C GLY A 160 40.52 10.31 52.88
N ILE A 161 39.90 11.09 53.77
CA ILE A 161 38.54 10.91 54.28
C ILE A 161 37.91 12.31 54.42
N PHE A 162 36.59 12.39 54.29
CA PHE A 162 35.88 13.60 54.68
C PHE A 162 35.91 13.71 56.19
N LYS A 163 36.44 14.83 56.70
CA LYS A 163 36.67 15.03 58.13
C LYS A 163 35.41 14.91 58.98
N GLU A 164 34.28 15.34 58.42
CA GLU A 164 32.97 15.36 59.09
C GLU A 164 32.40 13.94 59.27
N GLU A 165 32.53 13.10 58.24
CA GLU A 165 31.97 11.74 58.22
C GLU A 165 32.95 10.67 58.70
N GLY A 166 34.26 10.96 58.66
CA GLY A 166 35.30 9.98 58.95
C GLY A 166 35.44 8.88 57.90
N THR A 167 34.74 8.99 56.77
CA THR A 167 34.76 8.02 55.67
C THR A 167 35.17 8.68 54.35
N ARG A 168 35.36 7.89 53.29
CA ARG A 168 35.59 8.39 51.93
C ARG A 168 34.31 8.84 51.23
N ILE A 169 33.16 8.69 51.88
CA ILE A 169 31.84 9.04 51.35
C ILE A 169 31.31 10.19 52.20
N ARG A 170 30.76 11.22 51.56
CA ARG A 170 29.97 12.26 52.23
C ARG A 170 28.64 12.48 51.55
N ASN A 171 27.74 13.17 52.25
CA ASN A 171 26.45 13.59 51.72
C ASN A 171 25.64 12.41 51.13
N GLU A 172 25.81 11.20 51.68
CA GLU A 172 25.01 10.07 51.24
C GLU A 172 23.56 10.28 51.69
N GLN A 173 22.67 10.41 50.72
CA GLN A 173 21.26 10.65 50.93
C GLN A 173 20.44 9.66 50.14
N ARG A 174 19.42 9.10 50.80
CA ARG A 174 18.37 8.30 50.17
C ARG A 174 17.04 8.91 50.55
N PHE A 175 16.30 9.34 49.55
CA PHE A 175 15.04 10.02 49.78
C PHE A 175 14.10 9.79 48.61
N SER A 176 12.81 9.99 48.88
CA SER A 176 11.78 9.95 47.85
C SER A 176 11.29 11.36 47.58
N ILE A 177 11.24 11.77 46.33
CA ILE A 177 10.57 13.03 45.95
C ILE A 177 9.18 12.68 45.42
N PRO A 178 8.11 13.26 46.00
CA PRO A 178 6.76 13.07 45.52
C PRO A 178 6.64 13.42 44.04
N SER A 179 6.23 12.46 43.22
CA SER A 179 6.17 12.66 41.77
C SER A 179 4.83 13.29 41.37
N ASN A 180 4.46 14.43 41.93
CA ASN A 180 3.06 14.86 41.94
C ASN A 180 2.58 15.50 40.63
N SER A 181 3.49 15.88 39.72
CA SER A 181 3.14 16.56 38.48
C SER A 181 3.16 15.58 37.31
N SER A 182 1.98 15.34 36.75
CA SER A 182 1.86 14.78 35.41
C SER A 182 2.42 15.78 34.40
N LYS A 183 3.08 15.27 33.38
CA LYS A 183 3.82 16.07 32.39
C LYS A 183 3.15 15.97 31.03
N LEU A 184 3.29 17.05 30.26
CA LEU A 184 2.88 17.09 28.86
C LEU A 184 4.12 17.12 27.98
N GLY A 185 4.01 16.54 26.80
CA GLY A 185 5.06 16.51 25.80
C GLY A 185 4.52 16.30 24.40
N ALA A 186 5.44 16.15 23.46
CA ALA A 186 5.16 15.75 22.10
C ALA A 186 6.04 14.57 21.71
N THR A 187 5.58 13.76 20.77
CA THR A 187 6.34 12.64 20.23
C THR A 187 6.34 12.69 18.71
N ILE A 188 7.45 12.27 18.11
CA ILE A 188 7.59 12.01 16.68
C ILE A 188 8.19 10.60 16.51
N GLY A 189 7.62 9.81 15.62
CA GLY A 189 7.99 8.41 15.46
C GLY A 189 7.99 7.92 14.02
N PHE A 190 8.69 6.82 13.83
CA PHE A 190 8.71 6.02 12.62
C PHE A 190 8.40 4.57 12.99
N ASN A 191 7.49 3.93 12.27
CA ASN A 191 7.13 2.55 12.50
C ASN A 191 7.09 1.76 11.19
N GLY A 192 7.48 0.48 11.28
CA GLY A 192 7.39 -0.50 10.21
C GLY A 192 6.26 -1.49 10.47
N LEU A 193 5.54 -1.92 9.44
CA LEU A 193 4.53 -2.99 9.51
C LEU A 193 4.94 -4.14 8.59
N PHE A 194 5.18 -5.30 9.18
CA PHE A 194 5.63 -6.49 8.47
C PHE A 194 4.63 -7.64 8.67
N PRO A 195 3.98 -8.15 7.62
CA PRO A 195 2.97 -9.20 7.77
C PRO A 195 3.63 -10.48 8.29
N MET A 196 3.02 -11.06 9.32
CA MET A 196 3.43 -12.34 9.92
C MET A 196 2.64 -13.52 9.37
N ASN A 197 1.57 -13.26 8.61
CA ASN A 197 0.73 -14.27 7.97
C ASN A 197 0.29 -13.85 6.56
N LYS A 198 -0.09 -14.84 5.75
CA LYS A 198 -0.51 -14.63 4.34
C LYS A 198 -1.79 -13.81 4.20
N SER A 199 -2.67 -13.88 5.18
CA SER A 199 -3.92 -13.12 5.20
C SER A 199 -3.71 -11.66 5.62
N GLU A 200 -2.49 -11.25 6.00
CA GLU A 200 -2.17 -9.89 6.43
C GLU A 200 -3.10 -9.39 7.54
N THR A 201 -3.35 -10.25 8.54
CA THR A 201 -4.17 -9.89 9.72
C THR A 201 -3.33 -9.69 10.97
N VAL A 202 -2.08 -10.18 10.96
CA VAL A 202 -1.12 -10.07 12.06
C VAL A 202 0.18 -9.50 11.54
N PHE A 203 0.73 -8.48 12.21
CA PHE A 203 1.94 -7.79 11.80
C PHE A 203 2.95 -7.67 12.94
N LEU A 204 4.23 -7.81 12.60
CA LEU A 204 5.34 -7.39 13.43
C LEU A 204 5.56 -5.89 13.22
N LYS A 205 5.63 -5.13 14.32
CA LYS A 205 5.70 -3.68 14.31
C LYS A 205 6.93 -3.15 15.06
N PRO A 206 8.12 -3.09 14.43
CA PRO A 206 9.22 -2.32 14.99
C PRO A 206 8.94 -0.82 14.87
N SER A 207 9.34 -0.04 15.87
CA SER A 207 9.23 1.41 15.86
C SER A 207 10.40 2.09 16.56
N VAL A 208 10.67 3.32 16.16
CA VAL A 208 11.54 4.27 16.86
C VAL A 208 10.79 5.57 17.04
N SER A 209 10.80 6.16 18.22
CA SER A 209 10.21 7.48 18.46
C SER A 209 11.05 8.30 19.41
N TYR A 210 11.06 9.62 19.19
CA TYR A 210 11.64 10.58 20.11
C TYR A 210 10.50 11.38 20.75
N SER A 211 10.55 11.52 22.06
CA SER A 211 9.57 12.31 22.79
C SER A 211 10.25 13.41 23.59
N PHE A 212 9.67 14.59 23.47
CA PHE A 212 10.11 15.82 24.12
C PHE A 212 9.11 16.19 25.20
N ILE A 213 9.57 16.35 26.43
CA ILE A 213 8.72 16.77 27.56
C ILE A 213 8.77 18.29 27.71
N PHE A 214 7.62 18.95 27.89
CA PHE A 214 7.57 20.41 27.95
C PHE A 214 7.91 20.99 29.32
N SER A 215 7.71 20.23 30.39
CA SER A 215 7.89 20.65 31.77
C SER A 215 9.11 20.01 32.42
N ASP A 216 9.62 20.66 33.47
CA ASP A 216 10.63 20.07 34.33
C ASP A 216 10.08 18.88 35.12
N ASN A 217 10.99 18.04 35.61
CA ASN A 217 10.69 16.84 36.36
C ASN A 217 10.18 17.14 37.77
N LEU A 218 10.58 18.30 38.32
CA LEU A 218 10.31 18.73 39.68
C LEU A 218 10.07 20.24 39.71
N ASP A 219 8.90 20.65 40.20
CA ASP A 219 8.42 22.05 40.16
C ASP A 219 9.32 23.04 40.93
N ASN A 220 10.12 22.55 41.88
CA ASN A 220 10.99 23.36 42.75
C ASN A 220 12.49 23.29 42.36
N LEU A 221 12.86 22.54 41.32
CA LEU A 221 14.24 22.42 40.84
C LEU A 221 14.36 23.09 39.48
N THR A 222 15.32 23.99 39.34
CA THR A 222 15.30 25.03 38.31
C THR A 222 15.59 24.59 36.87
N SER A 223 15.68 23.29 36.53
CA SER A 223 15.81 22.85 35.11
C SER A 223 15.83 21.33 34.82
N TRP A 224 15.54 20.44 35.76
CA TRP A 224 15.74 19.01 35.47
C TRP A 224 14.71 18.52 34.45
N LYS A 225 15.17 18.14 33.26
CA LYS A 225 14.32 17.68 32.17
C LYS A 225 14.78 16.34 31.64
N THR A 226 13.83 15.49 31.29
CA THR A 226 14.08 14.21 30.62
C THR A 226 13.30 14.09 29.34
N ASP A 227 14.02 13.90 28.24
CA ASP A 227 13.48 13.44 26.96
C ASP A 227 13.81 11.95 26.78
N PHE A 228 13.19 11.28 25.81
CA PHE A 228 13.44 9.85 25.60
C PHE A 228 13.39 9.43 24.15
N ILE A 229 14.24 8.45 23.82
CA ILE A 229 14.18 7.71 22.57
C ILE A 229 13.61 6.33 22.88
N ASP A 230 12.43 6.04 22.34
CA ASP A 230 11.79 4.74 22.45
C ASP A 230 12.13 3.89 21.24
N LEU A 231 12.77 2.74 21.47
CA LEU A 231 12.86 1.64 20.51
C LEU A 231 11.83 0.60 20.92
N SER A 232 10.95 0.20 20.01
CA SER A 232 9.91 -0.75 20.34
C SER A 232 9.74 -1.84 19.29
N VAL A 233 9.33 -3.02 19.73
CA VAL A 233 8.92 -4.12 18.86
C VAL A 233 7.61 -4.67 19.42
N GLY A 234 6.61 -4.74 18.56
CA GLY A 234 5.28 -5.22 18.94
C GLY A 234 4.62 -6.13 17.92
N VAL A 235 3.47 -6.66 18.32
CA VAL A 235 2.57 -7.41 17.46
C VAL A 235 1.28 -6.60 17.31
N SER A 236 0.84 -6.50 16.07
CA SER A 236 -0.35 -5.76 15.66
C SER A 236 -1.38 -6.66 15.02
N PHE A 237 -2.65 -6.34 15.24
CA PHE A 237 -3.82 -7.03 14.70
C PHE A 237 -4.68 -6.03 13.94
N VAL A 238 -5.06 -6.39 12.73
CA VAL A 238 -6.01 -5.59 11.94
C VAL A 238 -7.43 -6.03 12.29
N LEU A 239 -8.28 -5.04 12.55
CA LEU A 239 -9.68 -5.19 12.92
C LEU A 239 -10.53 -4.59 11.79
N GLY A 240 -11.35 -5.41 11.14
CA GLY A 240 -12.22 -5.00 10.03
C GLY A 240 -11.76 -5.50 8.66
N GLU A 241 -12.37 -4.98 7.58
CA GLU A 241 -11.99 -5.34 6.21
C GLU A 241 -10.58 -4.85 5.89
N ASN A 242 -9.77 -5.74 5.30
CA ASN A 242 -8.33 -5.58 5.08
C ASN A 242 -7.94 -4.59 3.97
N ASP A 243 -8.83 -3.66 3.62
CA ASP A 243 -8.62 -2.69 2.55
C ASP A 243 -7.52 -1.65 2.87
N ILE A 244 -7.04 -1.61 4.12
CA ILE A 244 -5.87 -0.81 4.51
C ILE A 244 -4.59 -1.36 3.85
N PHE A 245 -4.46 -2.68 3.69
CA PHE A 245 -3.23 -3.33 3.22
C PHE A 245 -3.31 -3.90 1.81
N GLY A 246 -4.53 -4.00 1.27
CA GLY A 246 -4.76 -4.33 -0.13
C GLY A 246 -3.85 -3.49 -1.02
N GLU A 247 -3.10 -4.15 -1.89
CA GLU A 247 -2.23 -3.49 -2.86
C GLU A 247 -2.99 -2.37 -3.58
N ARG A 248 -2.26 -1.36 -4.09
CA ARG A 248 -2.78 -0.48 -5.16
C ARG A 248 -3.00 -1.29 -6.44
N ASN A 249 -3.64 -2.44 -6.33
CA ASN A 249 -4.38 -3.04 -7.41
C ASN A 249 -5.44 -2.00 -7.72
N LYS A 250 -5.08 -1.12 -8.68
CA LYS A 250 -6.04 -0.62 -9.66
C LYS A 250 -7.04 -1.75 -9.81
N VAL A 251 -8.30 -1.48 -9.48
CA VAL A 251 -9.37 -2.35 -9.92
C VAL A 251 -9.17 -2.42 -11.43
N ILE A 252 -8.50 -3.47 -11.90
CA ILE A 252 -8.45 -3.78 -13.31
C ILE A 252 -9.87 -4.22 -13.53
N GLU A 253 -10.69 -3.33 -14.06
CA GLU A 253 -12.05 -3.68 -14.44
C GLU A 253 -11.96 -5.00 -15.21
N PRO A 254 -12.75 -6.03 -14.84
CA PRO A 254 -12.74 -7.28 -15.56
C PRO A 254 -13.00 -6.97 -17.04
N GLU A 255 -12.03 -7.33 -17.87
CA GLU A 255 -12.09 -7.06 -19.30
C GLU A 255 -12.64 -8.30 -19.98
N PHE A 256 -13.88 -8.19 -20.45
CA PHE A 256 -14.53 -9.24 -21.22
C PHE A 256 -14.12 -9.11 -22.68
N THR A 257 -13.57 -10.19 -23.25
CA THR A 257 -13.28 -10.27 -24.69
C THR A 257 -14.13 -11.36 -25.31
N ILE A 258 -14.99 -10.99 -26.25
CA ILE A 258 -15.69 -11.93 -27.13
C ILE A 258 -14.98 -11.91 -28.49
N ALA A 259 -14.53 -13.08 -28.93
CA ALA A 259 -13.90 -13.26 -30.23
C ALA A 259 -14.67 -14.31 -31.04
N LEU A 260 -15.10 -13.97 -32.24
CA LEU A 260 -15.77 -14.91 -33.16
C LEU A 260 -14.71 -15.59 -34.02
N PHE A 261 -14.77 -16.91 -34.18
CA PHE A 261 -13.81 -17.69 -34.97
C PHE A 261 -14.50 -18.66 -35.93
N GLU A 262 -13.82 -18.91 -37.06
CA GLU A 262 -14.01 -20.05 -37.94
C GLU A 262 -12.76 -20.95 -37.81
N LEU A 263 -12.93 -22.25 -37.53
CA LEU A 263 -11.84 -23.14 -37.12
C LEU A 263 -11.38 -24.04 -38.27
N ASN A 264 -10.20 -23.79 -38.84
CA ASN A 264 -9.36 -24.81 -39.46
C ASN A 264 -7.85 -24.47 -39.38
N GLY A 265 -7.32 -24.17 -38.20
CA GLY A 265 -5.87 -24.11 -37.99
C GLY A 265 -5.45 -23.54 -36.63
N THR A 266 -4.57 -24.24 -35.92
CA THR A 266 -4.03 -23.89 -34.59
C THR A 266 -3.22 -22.59 -34.58
N VAL A 267 -3.38 -21.73 -33.56
CA VAL A 267 -2.30 -21.16 -32.69
C VAL A 267 -2.83 -20.22 -31.58
N GLU A 268 -2.09 -20.20 -30.47
CA GLU A 268 -2.19 -19.36 -29.26
C GLU A 268 -1.68 -17.91 -29.45
N ARG A 269 -2.51 -16.90 -29.12
CA ARG A 269 -2.20 -15.75 -28.23
C ARG A 269 -3.33 -14.72 -28.20
N SER A 270 -3.48 -14.03 -27.06
CA SER A 270 -4.50 -13.01 -26.79
C SER A 270 -3.92 -11.58 -26.90
N LEU A 271 -4.60 -10.71 -27.64
CA LEU A 271 -4.49 -9.25 -27.54
C LEU A 271 -5.89 -8.60 -27.63
N ARG A 272 -5.96 -7.42 -27.02
CA ARG A 272 -7.11 -6.70 -26.46
C ARG A 272 -8.14 -6.14 -27.47
N LYS A 273 -9.38 -6.00 -26.93
CA LYS A 273 -10.53 -5.14 -27.30
C LYS A 273 -11.40 -5.49 -28.51
N ILE A 274 -12.69 -5.60 -28.23
CA ILE A 274 -13.81 -5.84 -29.17
C ILE A 274 -13.90 -4.69 -30.19
N GLN A 275 -13.49 -4.96 -31.42
CA GLN A 275 -14.35 -4.78 -32.59
C GLN A 275 -14.19 -6.05 -33.46
N LEU A 276 -15.31 -6.52 -33.97
CA LEU A 276 -15.57 -7.88 -34.46
C LEU A 276 -14.61 -8.43 -35.54
N SER A 277 -14.44 -9.76 -35.46
CA SER A 277 -14.22 -10.74 -36.55
C SER A 277 -12.79 -11.21 -36.82
N TYR A 278 -12.49 -12.46 -36.47
CA TYR A 278 -11.51 -13.27 -37.21
C TYR A 278 -12.27 -14.40 -37.91
N ALA A 279 -12.36 -14.34 -39.24
CA ALA A 279 -12.87 -15.42 -40.08
C ALA A 279 -11.73 -15.91 -40.98
N GLU A 280 -11.52 -17.24 -41.05
CA GLU A 280 -10.60 -17.84 -42.00
C GLU A 280 -11.28 -17.96 -43.37
N ALA A 281 -10.91 -17.07 -44.29
CA ALA A 281 -11.42 -17.11 -45.65
C ALA A 281 -10.82 -18.30 -46.42
N LYS A 282 -11.60 -19.35 -46.65
CA LYS A 282 -11.21 -20.48 -47.50
C LYS A 282 -11.51 -20.14 -48.97
N ASP A 283 -10.53 -20.34 -49.85
CA ASP A 283 -10.57 -20.15 -51.31
C ASP A 283 -10.43 -18.71 -51.85
N LEU A 284 -9.45 -17.97 -51.34
CA LEU A 284 -8.90 -16.80 -52.02
C LEU A 284 -7.80 -17.29 -52.97
N THR A 285 -7.92 -17.01 -54.27
CA THR A 285 -6.89 -17.28 -55.29
C THR A 285 -6.75 -16.08 -56.22
N THR A 286 -5.64 -15.92 -56.93
CA THR A 286 -5.23 -14.71 -57.67
C THR A 286 -6.05 -14.33 -58.92
N SER A 287 -7.38 -14.43 -58.87
CA SER A 287 -8.28 -13.94 -59.92
C SER A 287 -8.67 -12.47 -59.67
N LYS A 288 -8.87 -11.70 -60.75
CA LYS A 288 -8.98 -10.22 -60.75
C LYS A 288 -10.12 -9.63 -59.91
N THR A 289 -11.09 -10.43 -59.47
CA THR A 289 -12.18 -10.02 -58.57
C THR A 289 -12.74 -11.26 -57.88
N ASN A 290 -12.68 -11.32 -56.55
CA ASN A 290 -13.21 -12.45 -55.78
C ASN A 290 -14.33 -11.97 -54.84
N LYS A 291 -15.19 -12.93 -54.42
CA LYS A 291 -16.27 -12.71 -53.46
C LYS A 291 -15.96 -13.45 -52.16
N LEU A 292 -16.06 -12.75 -51.03
CA LEU A 292 -15.94 -13.33 -49.69
C LEU A 292 -17.34 -13.51 -49.09
N VAL A 293 -17.64 -14.74 -48.63
CA VAL A 293 -18.86 -15.05 -47.87
C VAL A 293 -18.46 -15.29 -46.41
N LEU A 294 -18.91 -14.43 -45.51
CA LEU A 294 -18.60 -14.53 -44.08
C LEU A 294 -19.73 -15.24 -43.34
N ARG A 295 -19.42 -16.35 -42.63
CA ARG A 295 -20.35 -17.03 -41.71
C ARG A 295 -19.66 -17.29 -40.37
N PRO A 296 -20.05 -16.62 -39.27
CA PRO A 296 -19.47 -16.92 -37.96
C PRO A 296 -20.03 -18.25 -37.43
N HIS A 297 -19.16 -19.22 -37.18
CA HIS A 297 -19.55 -20.55 -36.68
C HIS A 297 -19.46 -20.67 -35.14
N ARG A 298 -18.53 -19.96 -34.49
CA ARG A 298 -18.32 -20.04 -33.02
C ARG A 298 -18.01 -18.68 -32.38
N ALA A 299 -18.43 -18.51 -31.12
CA ALA A 299 -18.09 -17.38 -30.26
C ALA A 299 -17.21 -17.89 -29.12
N LEU A 300 -16.10 -17.21 -28.89
CA LEU A 300 -15.24 -17.44 -27.75
C LEU A 300 -15.41 -16.29 -26.76
N ILE A 301 -15.81 -16.61 -25.54
CA ILE A 301 -15.85 -15.65 -24.44
C ILE A 301 -14.66 -15.96 -23.54
N THR A 302 -13.73 -15.02 -23.43
CA THR A 302 -12.60 -15.15 -22.51
C THR A 302 -12.85 -14.29 -21.28
N TYR A 303 -12.87 -14.91 -20.11
CA TYR A 303 -12.92 -14.22 -18.82
C TYR A 303 -11.53 -14.24 -18.17
N VAL A 304 -11.00 -13.06 -17.85
CA VAL A 304 -9.77 -12.93 -17.07
C VAL A 304 -10.13 -12.33 -15.71
N GLY A 305 -10.35 -13.23 -14.74
CA GLY A 305 -10.62 -12.86 -13.35
C GLY A 305 -9.35 -12.59 -12.55
N ILE A 306 -9.49 -11.79 -11.49
CA ILE A 306 -8.41 -11.54 -10.54
C ILE A 306 -8.23 -12.78 -9.66
N LYS A 307 -7.03 -13.36 -9.70
CA LYS A 307 -6.59 -14.64 -9.11
C LYS A 307 -6.78 -14.80 -7.57
N ASN A 308 -7.20 -13.77 -6.85
CA ASN A 308 -7.04 -13.72 -5.38
C ASN A 308 -8.34 -13.75 -4.56
N LYS A 309 -9.51 -14.06 -5.14
CA LYS A 309 -10.72 -14.40 -4.35
C LYS A 309 -11.30 -15.72 -4.85
N LEU A 310 -11.12 -16.77 -4.03
CA LEU A 310 -11.37 -18.17 -4.35
C LEU A 310 -12.87 -18.56 -4.40
N ASP A 311 -13.79 -17.66 -4.06
CA ASP A 311 -15.22 -18.01 -3.88
C ASP A 311 -16.17 -17.17 -4.75
N ARG A 312 -15.73 -16.72 -5.94
CA ARG A 312 -16.61 -15.93 -6.82
C ARG A 312 -17.33 -16.79 -7.85
N THR A 313 -18.64 -16.91 -7.69
CA THR A 313 -19.50 -17.47 -8.73
C THR A 313 -19.77 -16.39 -9.79
N ILE A 314 -19.34 -16.63 -11.02
CA ILE A 314 -19.72 -15.80 -12.17
C ILE A 314 -20.72 -16.58 -12.97
N SER A 315 -21.85 -15.94 -13.27
CA SER A 315 -22.83 -16.50 -14.18
C SER A 315 -22.81 -15.77 -15.51
N ILE A 316 -22.72 -16.53 -16.61
CA ILE A 316 -22.88 -16.00 -17.97
C ILE A 316 -24.20 -16.53 -18.50
N SER A 317 -25.10 -15.61 -18.82
CA SER A 317 -26.41 -15.90 -19.38
C SER A 317 -26.49 -15.38 -20.80
N VAL A 318 -26.83 -16.23 -21.77
CA VAL A 318 -27.17 -15.80 -23.12
C VAL A 318 -28.68 -15.70 -23.22
N LEU A 319 -29.18 -14.51 -23.53
CA LEU A 319 -30.61 -14.23 -23.67
C LEU A 319 -30.99 -14.00 -25.13
N THR A 320 -32.13 -14.55 -25.53
CA THR A 320 -32.90 -14.22 -26.74
C THR A 320 -34.29 -13.77 -26.29
N ASP A 321 -34.78 -12.61 -26.71
CA ASP A 321 -36.04 -12.01 -26.23
C ASP A 321 -36.27 -12.08 -24.70
N GLN A 322 -35.22 -11.78 -23.92
CA GLN A 322 -35.22 -11.87 -22.44
C GLN A 322 -35.37 -13.28 -21.87
N LYS A 323 -35.41 -14.31 -22.71
CA LYS A 323 -35.42 -15.71 -22.31
C LYS A 323 -33.99 -16.25 -22.27
N GLN A 324 -33.62 -16.84 -21.15
CA GLN A 324 -32.31 -17.46 -20.97
C GLN A 324 -32.21 -18.75 -21.79
N VAL A 325 -31.32 -18.75 -22.78
CA VAL A 325 -31.07 -19.89 -23.66
C VAL A 325 -29.86 -20.69 -23.19
N TYR A 326 -28.95 -20.03 -22.48
CA TYR A 326 -27.74 -20.66 -21.97
C TYR A 326 -27.33 -20.02 -20.64
N LYS A 327 -26.97 -20.85 -19.64
CA LYS A 327 -26.45 -20.40 -18.35
C LYS A 327 -25.21 -21.22 -18.00
N ILE A 328 -24.15 -20.55 -17.59
CA ILE A 328 -23.02 -21.19 -16.91
C ILE A 328 -22.95 -20.64 -15.51
N GLU A 329 -22.78 -21.52 -14.54
CA GLU A 329 -22.58 -21.19 -13.14
C GLU A 329 -21.16 -21.62 -12.73
N SER A 330 -20.52 -20.86 -11.85
CA SER A 330 -19.23 -21.17 -11.21
C SER A 330 -18.01 -21.26 -12.16
N LEU A 331 -17.61 -20.12 -12.74
CA LEU A 331 -16.29 -20.01 -13.40
C LEU A 331 -15.18 -19.86 -12.35
N GLU A 332 -14.56 -20.99 -11.95
CA GLU A 332 -13.62 -21.01 -10.82
C GLU A 332 -12.25 -20.37 -11.10
N GLU A 333 -11.79 -20.25 -12.35
CA GLU A 333 -10.51 -19.61 -12.71
C GLU A 333 -10.62 -18.99 -14.12
N SER A 334 -9.55 -18.33 -14.63
CA SER A 334 -9.51 -17.71 -15.96
C SER A 334 -9.93 -18.69 -17.07
N ASN A 335 -11.22 -18.72 -17.36
CA ASN A 335 -11.84 -19.73 -18.18
C ASN A 335 -12.07 -19.18 -19.58
N ARG A 336 -11.59 -19.95 -20.55
CA ARG A 336 -11.91 -19.79 -21.95
C ARG A 336 -13.19 -20.57 -22.22
N LEU A 337 -14.27 -19.86 -22.53
CA LEU A 337 -15.53 -20.46 -22.89
C LEU A 337 -15.71 -20.43 -24.41
N GLU A 338 -15.96 -21.59 -25.00
CA GLU A 338 -16.31 -21.71 -26.40
C GLU A 338 -17.81 -22.01 -26.53
N ILE A 339 -18.50 -21.17 -27.28
CA ILE A 339 -19.93 -21.25 -27.55
C ILE A 339 -20.11 -21.56 -29.03
N ASP A 340 -20.78 -22.67 -29.32
CA ASP A 340 -21.20 -23.05 -30.67
C ASP A 340 -22.41 -22.21 -31.08
N ILE A 341 -22.16 -21.21 -31.93
CA ILE A 341 -23.19 -20.27 -32.37
C ILE A 341 -24.17 -20.97 -33.30
N ASP A 342 -23.73 -21.91 -34.14
CA ASP A 342 -24.62 -22.62 -35.05
C ASP A 342 -25.69 -23.40 -34.29
N ASN A 343 -25.33 -24.00 -33.17
CA ASN A 343 -26.29 -24.68 -32.30
C ASN A 343 -27.22 -23.70 -31.58
N LEU A 344 -26.77 -22.51 -31.20
CA LEU A 344 -27.66 -21.47 -30.66
C LEU A 344 -28.63 -20.95 -31.73
N ILE A 345 -28.13 -20.62 -32.92
CA ILE A 345 -28.91 -20.10 -34.06
C ILE A 345 -29.93 -21.14 -34.55
N LYS A 346 -29.57 -22.41 -34.66
CA LYS A 346 -30.54 -23.46 -35.09
C LYS A 346 -31.73 -23.60 -34.14
N ASN A 347 -31.57 -23.18 -32.90
CA ASN A 347 -32.58 -23.30 -31.86
C ASN A 347 -33.29 -21.97 -31.55
N THR A 348 -33.02 -20.90 -32.31
CA THR A 348 -33.71 -19.61 -32.17
C THR A 348 -34.11 -19.06 -33.54
N ASP A 349 -35.32 -18.51 -33.64
CA ASP A 349 -35.77 -17.79 -34.84
C ASP A 349 -35.23 -16.34 -34.88
N GLU A 350 -34.42 -15.97 -33.88
CA GLU A 350 -33.99 -14.60 -33.64
C GLU A 350 -32.63 -14.26 -34.27
N LYS A 351 -32.44 -12.95 -34.43
CA LYS A 351 -31.33 -12.33 -35.18
C LYS A 351 -30.28 -11.67 -34.29
N GLU A 352 -30.52 -11.62 -32.99
CA GLU A 352 -29.66 -10.99 -31.99
C GLU A 352 -29.48 -11.92 -30.78
N LEU A 353 -28.25 -12.04 -30.29
CA LEU A 353 -27.94 -12.68 -29.00
C LEU A 353 -27.49 -11.60 -28.03
N ASN A 354 -28.03 -11.61 -26.80
CA ASN A 354 -27.60 -10.72 -25.72
C ASN A 354 -26.85 -11.53 -24.66
N PHE A 355 -25.67 -11.06 -24.26
CA PHE A 355 -24.88 -11.71 -23.21
C PHE A 355 -25.01 -10.93 -21.90
N ILE A 356 -25.49 -11.55 -20.83
CA ILE A 356 -25.51 -10.96 -19.49
C ILE A 356 -24.48 -11.67 -18.62
N VAL A 357 -23.65 -10.90 -17.91
CA VAL A 357 -22.72 -11.43 -16.92
C VAL A 357 -23.12 -10.91 -15.55
N GLU A 358 -23.42 -11.83 -14.65
CA GLU A 358 -23.80 -11.51 -13.25
C GLU A 358 -22.70 -12.00 -12.31
N SER A 359 -22.40 -11.20 -11.29
CA SER A 359 -21.41 -11.51 -10.25
C SER A 359 -22.03 -11.27 -8.88
N GLU A 360 -21.90 -12.23 -7.97
CA GLU A 360 -22.53 -12.21 -6.65
C GLU A 360 -22.10 -11.04 -5.73
N ASP A 361 -21.04 -10.31 -6.10
CA ASP A 361 -20.45 -9.23 -5.29
C ASP A 361 -21.17 -7.87 -5.43
N GLY A 362 -22.39 -7.82 -5.99
CA GLY A 362 -23.19 -6.58 -6.10
C GLY A 362 -22.74 -5.60 -7.18
N PHE A 363 -21.80 -6.02 -8.05
CA PHE A 363 -21.48 -5.33 -9.30
C PHE A 363 -22.23 -6.00 -10.45
N ASP A 364 -23.53 -5.78 -10.53
CA ASP A 364 -24.34 -6.16 -11.70
C ASP A 364 -23.96 -5.27 -12.88
N LYS A 365 -22.86 -5.62 -13.57
CA LYS A 365 -22.48 -4.97 -14.82
C LYS A 365 -23.15 -5.72 -15.96
N LYS A 366 -24.36 -5.31 -16.31
CA LYS A 366 -25.01 -5.74 -17.54
C LYS A 366 -24.22 -5.18 -18.74
N ILE A 367 -23.56 -6.05 -19.50
CA ILE A 367 -22.86 -5.68 -20.74
C ILE A 367 -23.69 -6.18 -21.90
N ASP A 368 -24.57 -5.34 -22.45
CA ASP A 368 -25.35 -5.69 -23.63
C ASP A 368 -24.44 -5.76 -24.86
N ILE A 369 -24.14 -6.98 -25.31
CA ILE A 369 -23.44 -7.24 -26.56
C ILE A 369 -24.47 -7.78 -27.53
N SER A 370 -25.00 -6.93 -28.42
CA SER A 370 -25.85 -7.36 -29.54
C SER A 370 -24.96 -7.82 -30.68
N VAL A 371 -25.12 -9.09 -31.07
CA VAL A 371 -24.48 -9.66 -32.26
C VAL A 371 -25.57 -9.81 -33.32
N ASP A 372 -25.54 -8.96 -34.35
CA ASP A 372 -26.46 -9.05 -35.49
C ASP A 372 -25.95 -10.09 -36.50
N PHE A 373 -26.64 -11.21 -36.60
CA PHE A 373 -26.28 -12.33 -37.48
C PHE A 373 -26.74 -12.14 -38.93
N ASN A 374 -27.49 -11.07 -39.26
CA ASN A 374 -28.06 -10.89 -40.61
C ASN A 374 -27.11 -10.34 -41.66
N LYS A 375 -25.89 -9.91 -41.31
CA LYS A 375 -24.96 -9.37 -42.30
C LYS A 375 -24.22 -10.48 -43.03
N SER A 376 -24.94 -11.38 -43.70
CA SER A 376 -24.35 -12.08 -44.86
C SER A 376 -24.24 -11.05 -45.99
N GLY A 377 -23.07 -10.42 -46.11
CA GLY A 377 -22.72 -9.57 -47.25
C GLY A 377 -21.75 -10.29 -48.18
N GLU A 378 -21.86 -10.04 -49.48
CA GLU A 378 -20.78 -10.37 -50.43
C GLU A 378 -19.80 -9.20 -50.43
N LEU A 379 -18.63 -9.38 -49.81
CA LEU A 379 -17.54 -8.42 -49.94
C LEU A 379 -16.76 -8.75 -51.21
N SER A 380 -16.73 -7.81 -52.15
CA SER A 380 -15.83 -7.90 -53.30
C SER A 380 -14.49 -7.30 -52.90
N TYR A 381 -13.38 -7.96 -53.26
CA TYR A 381 -12.05 -7.45 -52.94
C TYR A 381 -11.06 -7.66 -54.08
N ILE A 382 -9.97 -6.89 -54.03
CA ILE A 382 -8.82 -6.99 -54.93
C ILE A 382 -7.55 -7.10 -54.08
N LEU A 383 -6.74 -8.10 -54.37
CA LEU A 383 -5.41 -8.30 -53.81
C LEU A 383 -4.38 -8.12 -54.92
N THR A 384 -3.43 -7.22 -54.73
CA THR A 384 -2.39 -6.98 -55.72
C THR A 384 -1.12 -6.42 -55.09
N ASP A 385 0.00 -6.62 -55.76
CA ASP A 385 1.29 -5.99 -55.47
C ASP A 385 1.53 -4.72 -56.30
N ASN A 386 0.63 -4.42 -57.22
CA ASN A 386 0.77 -3.33 -58.18
C ASN A 386 -0.21 -2.20 -57.88
N SER A 387 0.31 -1.01 -57.57
CA SER A 387 -0.51 0.19 -57.35
C SER A 387 -1.33 0.59 -58.57
N ASP A 388 -0.82 0.32 -59.78
CA ASP A 388 -1.51 0.70 -61.02
C ASP A 388 -2.83 -0.05 -61.17
N GLU A 389 -2.90 -1.30 -60.71
CA GLU A 389 -4.15 -2.09 -60.73
C GLU A 389 -5.20 -1.52 -59.77
N ILE A 390 -4.77 -0.97 -58.63
CA ILE A 390 -5.67 -0.27 -57.71
C ILE A 390 -6.21 1.01 -58.36
N LEU A 391 -5.34 1.81 -58.97
CA LEU A 391 -5.73 3.07 -59.63
C LEU A 391 -6.67 2.81 -60.81
N ASP A 392 -6.35 1.81 -61.64
CA ASP A 392 -7.19 1.39 -62.76
C ASP A 392 -8.58 0.95 -62.28
N TYR A 393 -8.66 0.18 -61.19
CA TYR A 393 -9.94 -0.26 -60.66
C TYR A 393 -10.77 0.90 -60.10
N LEU A 394 -10.14 1.82 -59.34
CA LEU A 394 -10.80 3.00 -58.78
C LEU A 394 -11.34 3.92 -59.88
N ASN A 395 -10.53 4.19 -60.91
CA ASN A 395 -10.92 5.02 -62.06
C ASN A 395 -12.09 4.44 -62.85
N ASN A 396 -12.15 3.11 -62.98
CA ASN A 396 -13.23 2.42 -63.69
C ASN A 396 -14.51 2.26 -62.84
N ASN A 397 -14.46 2.49 -61.53
CA ASN A 397 -15.58 2.27 -60.61
C ASN A 397 -15.78 3.44 -59.62
N PRO A 398 -15.92 4.70 -60.06
CA PRO A 398 -15.89 5.87 -59.17
C PRO A 398 -17.06 5.95 -58.18
N SER A 399 -18.15 5.21 -58.42
CA SER A 399 -19.37 5.27 -57.61
C SER A 399 -19.38 4.37 -56.37
N LYS A 400 -18.41 3.44 -56.24
CA LYS A 400 -18.38 2.53 -55.09
C LYS A 400 -17.59 3.13 -53.92
N LYS A 401 -17.79 2.56 -52.73
CA LYS A 401 -16.99 2.88 -51.56
C LYS A 401 -15.88 1.85 -51.39
N TYR A 402 -14.74 2.33 -50.92
CA TYR A 402 -13.53 1.56 -50.86
C TYR A 402 -12.85 1.67 -49.50
N GLU A 403 -12.31 0.54 -49.06
CA GLU A 403 -11.31 0.53 -47.99
C GLU A 403 -10.01 -0.07 -48.54
N LEU A 404 -8.94 0.71 -48.52
CA LEU A 404 -7.62 0.28 -48.98
C LEU A 404 -6.71 0.04 -47.78
N TYR A 405 -6.31 -1.22 -47.61
CA TYR A 405 -5.38 -1.67 -46.59
C TYR A 405 -3.99 -1.84 -47.20
N THR A 406 -3.02 -1.07 -46.71
CA THR A 406 -1.64 -1.10 -47.24
C THR A 406 -0.62 -0.60 -46.22
N GLU A 407 0.64 -0.99 -46.39
CA GLU A 407 1.80 -0.41 -45.69
C GLU A 407 2.60 0.54 -46.57
N ASP A 408 2.30 0.56 -47.88
CA ASP A 408 3.05 1.35 -48.85
C ASP A 408 2.59 2.80 -48.86
N LYS A 409 3.40 3.68 -48.27
CA LYS A 409 3.13 5.11 -48.22
C LYS A 409 3.25 5.82 -49.56
N SER A 410 3.84 5.19 -50.59
CA SER A 410 3.96 5.82 -51.91
C SER A 410 2.59 5.97 -52.59
N ILE A 411 1.62 5.11 -52.25
CA ILE A 411 0.28 5.14 -52.84
C ILE A 411 -0.50 6.40 -52.47
N TYR A 412 -0.19 7.07 -51.36
CA TYR A 412 -0.85 8.33 -50.98
C TYR A 412 -0.66 9.42 -52.05
N LYS A 413 0.53 9.46 -52.68
CA LYS A 413 0.81 10.41 -53.76
C LYS A 413 0.00 10.07 -55.00
N LEU A 414 -0.07 8.80 -55.36
CA LEU A 414 -0.83 8.31 -56.52
C LEU A 414 -2.34 8.52 -56.33
N LEU A 415 -2.87 8.27 -55.13
CA LEU A 415 -4.28 8.48 -54.82
C LEU A 415 -4.66 9.96 -54.78
N SER A 416 -3.72 10.87 -54.54
CA SER A 416 -3.98 12.31 -54.64
C SER A 416 -4.25 12.79 -56.07
N GLU A 417 -3.79 12.02 -57.07
CA GLU A 417 -4.02 12.29 -58.49
C GLU A 417 -5.34 11.70 -58.99
N VAL A 418 -5.91 10.74 -58.25
CA VAL A 418 -7.22 10.14 -58.52
C VAL A 418 -8.28 10.85 -57.69
N ALA A 419 -9.30 11.43 -58.33
CA ALA A 419 -10.41 12.11 -57.65
C ALA A 419 -11.38 11.13 -56.95
N ALA A 420 -10.87 10.12 -56.24
CA ALA A 420 -11.64 9.16 -55.48
C ALA A 420 -11.95 9.73 -54.09
N THR A 421 -13.08 10.41 -53.94
CA THR A 421 -13.57 10.90 -52.64
C THR A 421 -14.09 9.78 -51.74
N ASN A 422 -14.20 8.55 -52.26
CA ASN A 422 -14.90 7.44 -51.62
C ASN A 422 -13.95 6.32 -51.14
N ILE A 423 -12.68 6.65 -50.87
CA ILE A 423 -11.67 5.69 -50.39
C ILE A 423 -11.19 6.03 -48.98
N THR A 424 -11.27 5.05 -48.08
CA THR A 424 -10.67 5.09 -46.74
C THR A 424 -9.38 4.30 -46.77
N ILE A 425 -8.26 4.91 -46.37
CA ILE A 425 -6.96 4.24 -46.35
C ILE A 425 -6.64 3.83 -44.92
N LEU A 426 -6.34 2.54 -44.73
CA LEU A 426 -6.07 1.93 -43.44
C LEU A 426 -4.71 1.23 -43.47
N GLN A 427 -4.06 1.13 -42.32
CA GLN A 427 -2.84 0.31 -42.21
C GLN A 427 -3.19 -1.15 -42.45
N LYS A 428 -2.36 -1.86 -43.22
CA LYS A 428 -2.57 -3.28 -43.52
C LYS A 428 -2.74 -4.15 -42.27
N GLY A 429 -1.96 -3.89 -41.21
CA GLY A 429 -2.08 -4.57 -39.92
C GLY A 429 -3.40 -4.33 -39.17
N ASN A 430 -4.23 -3.39 -39.63
CA ASN A 430 -5.57 -3.16 -39.09
C ASN A 430 -6.65 -3.95 -39.85
N PHE A 431 -6.30 -4.68 -40.92
CA PHE A 431 -7.26 -5.53 -41.60
C PHE A 431 -7.64 -6.71 -40.69
N PRO A 432 -8.92 -6.91 -40.37
CA PRO A 432 -9.32 -7.83 -39.31
C PRO A 432 -9.20 -9.32 -39.69
N TYR A 433 -8.97 -9.64 -40.96
CA TYR A 433 -8.85 -11.01 -41.45
C TYR A 433 -7.39 -11.34 -41.81
N HIS A 434 -6.95 -12.56 -41.55
CA HIS A 434 -5.59 -13.01 -41.86
C HIS A 434 -5.63 -14.17 -42.86
N PHE A 435 -4.78 -14.09 -43.88
CA PHE A 435 -4.53 -15.20 -44.80
C PHE A 435 -3.16 -15.04 -45.48
N GLU A 436 -2.55 -16.16 -45.85
CA GLU A 436 -1.14 -16.22 -46.31
C GLU A 436 -0.86 -15.34 -47.54
N GLU A 437 -1.84 -15.19 -48.42
CA GLU A 437 -1.71 -14.35 -49.61
C GLU A 437 -1.72 -12.86 -49.27
N LEU A 438 -2.43 -12.45 -48.20
CA LEU A 438 -2.44 -11.06 -47.76
C LEU A 438 -1.04 -10.64 -47.36
N GLU A 439 -0.29 -11.47 -46.64
CA GLU A 439 1.08 -11.15 -46.21
C GLU A 439 1.99 -10.86 -47.40
N LYS A 440 1.79 -11.58 -48.51
CA LYS A 440 2.58 -11.46 -49.74
C LYS A 440 2.22 -10.22 -50.57
N MET A 441 0.98 -9.73 -50.45
CA MET A 441 0.44 -8.65 -51.27
C MET A 441 0.61 -7.26 -50.62
N LYS A 442 1.00 -6.23 -51.38
CA LYS A 442 1.14 -4.86 -50.87
C LYS A 442 -0.18 -4.13 -50.64
N TYR A 443 -1.21 -4.48 -51.40
CA TYR A 443 -2.50 -3.78 -51.39
C TYR A 443 -3.66 -4.76 -51.28
N LEU A 444 -4.60 -4.43 -50.39
CA LEU A 444 -5.92 -5.03 -50.33
C LEU A 444 -6.95 -3.92 -50.47
N LEU A 445 -7.78 -3.99 -51.51
CA LEU A 445 -8.89 -3.08 -51.73
C LEU A 445 -10.20 -3.82 -51.48
N LEU A 446 -10.92 -3.45 -50.43
CA LEU A 446 -12.30 -3.87 -50.22
C LEU A 446 -13.24 -2.94 -50.97
N VAL A 447 -14.28 -3.53 -51.54
CA VAL A 447 -15.31 -2.86 -52.32
C VAL A 447 -16.63 -3.13 -51.64
N GLU A 448 -17.21 -2.09 -51.05
CA GLU A 448 -18.53 -2.11 -50.40
C GLU A 448 -19.67 -1.95 -51.42
#